data_AF-A0A9E3FPQ5-F1
#
_entry.id   AF-A0A9E3FPQ5-F1
#
_cell.length_a   1.000
_cell.length_b   1.000
_cell.length_c   1.000
_cell.angle_alpha   90.00
_cell.angle_beta   90.00
_cell.angle_gamma   90.00
#
_symmetry.space_group_name_H-M   'P 1'
#
loop_
_entity.id
_entity.type
_entity.pdbx_description
1 polymer ?
#
loop_
_entity_poly.entity_id
_entity_poly.type
_entity_poly.pdbx_seq_one_letter_code
_entity_poly.pdbx_strand_id
1 'polypeptide(L)' 'AGRTWKGRYRGQRQKWFAMRFTGEDDEINVASPGGGGHKAEFVTWRWEPMKNLPELIVPFKRPVYERVVKEFSALAGTRI' A
#
# COMPACT_ATOMS: atom_id res chain seq x y z
N ALA A 1 21.24 -9.54 -12.88
CA ALA A 1 19.83 -9.27 -13.24
C ALA A 1 18.95 -10.36 -12.63
N GLY A 2 18.03 -10.00 -11.72
CA GLY A 2 17.27 -10.95 -10.91
C GLY A 2 16.30 -11.79 -11.72
N ARG A 3 16.39 -13.12 -11.59
CA ARG A 3 15.49 -14.09 -12.23
C ARG A 3 14.08 -13.91 -11.69
N THR A 4 13.26 -13.19 -12.43
CA THR A 4 11.81 -13.21 -12.29
C THR A 4 11.28 -14.56 -12.79
N TRP A 5 10.31 -15.10 -12.05
CA TRP A 5 9.55 -16.34 -12.26
C TRP A 5 9.72 -17.01 -13.65
N LYS A 6 10.72 -17.89 -13.78
CA LYS A 6 11.04 -18.64 -15.02
C LYS A 6 11.10 -17.77 -16.31
N GLY A 7 11.46 -16.49 -16.20
CA GLY A 7 11.55 -15.55 -17.33
C GLY A 7 10.21 -15.06 -17.91
N ARG A 8 9.06 -15.45 -17.34
CA ARG A 8 7.73 -15.18 -17.93
C ARG A 8 7.20 -13.78 -17.64
N TYR A 9 7.61 -13.15 -16.54
CA TYR A 9 7.08 -11.85 -16.11
C TYR A 9 8.21 -10.91 -15.72
N ARG A 10 8.29 -9.72 -16.31
CA ARG A 10 9.39 -8.77 -16.05
C ARG A 10 9.10 -7.74 -14.95
N GLY A 11 7.90 -7.76 -14.38
CA GLY A 11 7.46 -6.81 -13.38
C GLY A 11 5.94 -6.74 -13.29
N GLN A 12 5.45 -5.67 -12.67
CA GLN A 12 4.01 -5.41 -12.50
C GLN A 12 3.66 -4.04 -13.10
N ARG A 13 2.62 -3.99 -13.93
CA ARG A 13 1.97 -2.74 -14.32
C ARG A 13 0.88 -2.45 -13.28
N GLN A 14 0.95 -1.29 -12.64
CA GLN A 14 0.11 -0.94 -11.50
C GLN A 14 -0.73 0.30 -11.80
N LYS A 15 -1.97 0.33 -11.29
CA LYS A 15 -2.81 1.53 -11.16
C LYS A 15 -3.01 1.78 -9.68
N TRP A 16 -2.91 3.04 -9.27
CA TRP A 16 -3.03 3.45 -7.87
C TRP A 16 -4.29 4.26 -7.67
N PHE A 17 -4.93 4.08 -6.52
CA PHE A 17 -6.15 4.78 -6.12
C PHE A 17 -5.94 5.36 -4.72
N ALA A 18 -6.41 6.58 -4.50
CA ALA A 18 -6.49 7.19 -3.18
C ALA A 18 -7.93 7.03 -2.66
N MET A 19 -8.06 6.58 -1.42
CA MET A 19 -9.36 6.37 -0.77
C MET A 19 -9.38 7.09 0.58
N ARG A 20 -10.49 7.75 0.90
CA ARG A 20 -10.78 8.27 2.23
C ARG A 20 -11.52 7.19 3.01
N PHE A 21 -10.91 6.69 4.08
CA PHE A 21 -11.58 5.81 5.01
C PHE A 21 -12.52 6.63 5.91
N THR A 22 -13.79 6.22 6.00
CA THR A 22 -14.85 6.93 6.74
C THR A 22 -15.51 6.07 7.81
N GLY A 23 -15.02 4.85 8.03
CA GLY A 23 -15.47 3.96 9.10
C GLY A 23 -14.59 4.11 10.35
N GLU A 24 -14.79 3.19 11.28
CA GLU A 24 -14.00 3.09 12.50
C GLU A 24 -12.75 2.24 12.28
N ASP A 25 -11.68 2.54 13.02
CA ASP A 25 -10.38 1.87 12.85
C ASP A 25 -10.46 0.35 13.11
N ASP A 26 -11.40 -0.12 13.94
CA ASP A 26 -11.62 -1.54 14.26
C ASP A 26 -12.26 -2.35 13.12
N GLU A 27 -12.81 -1.69 12.12
CA GLU A 27 -13.29 -2.33 10.88
C GLU A 27 -12.12 -2.84 10.02
N ILE A 28 -10.90 -2.34 10.22
CA ILE A 28 -9.71 -2.76 9.46
C ILE A 28 -9.13 -4.06 10.05
N ASN A 29 -9.65 -5.20 9.59
CA ASN A 29 -9.15 -6.53 9.95
C ASN A 29 -8.20 -7.11 8.89
N VAL A 30 -6.90 -7.07 9.18
CA VAL A 30 -5.85 -7.67 8.32
C VAL A 30 -5.55 -9.14 8.63
N ALA A 31 -5.92 -9.63 9.81
CA ALA A 31 -5.58 -10.96 10.30
C ALA A 31 -6.53 -12.05 9.76
N SER A 32 -7.79 -11.71 9.49
CA SER A 32 -8.80 -12.63 8.94
C SER A 32 -9.58 -11.98 7.80
N PRO A 33 -8.92 -11.60 6.69
CA PRO A 33 -9.56 -10.90 5.59
C PRO A 33 -10.68 -11.74 4.96
N GLY A 34 -11.78 -11.08 4.58
CA GLY A 34 -12.96 -11.75 4.04
C GLY A 34 -13.61 -12.74 5.01
N GLY A 35 -13.55 -12.48 6.32
CA GLY A 35 -14.06 -13.38 7.35
C GLY A 35 -13.28 -14.69 7.48
N GLY A 36 -11.99 -14.67 7.10
CA GLY A 36 -11.14 -15.87 7.05
C GLY A 36 -11.16 -16.62 5.71
N GLY A 37 -11.89 -16.11 4.71
CA GLY A 37 -11.90 -16.68 3.36
C GLY A 37 -10.61 -16.48 2.55
N HIS A 38 -9.71 -15.61 3.01
CA HIS A 38 -8.45 -15.31 2.33
C HIS A 38 -7.25 -15.42 3.27
N LYS A 39 -6.10 -15.79 2.69
CA LYS A 39 -4.83 -15.77 3.42
C LYS A 39 -4.46 -14.32 3.76
N ALA A 40 -4.06 -14.08 5.01
CA ALA A 40 -3.56 -12.78 5.44
C ALA A 40 -2.29 -12.38 4.67
N GLU A 41 -2.32 -11.22 4.04
CA GLU A 41 -1.15 -10.60 3.39
C GLU A 41 -0.34 -9.74 4.37
N PHE A 42 -1.00 -9.20 5.40
CA PHE A 42 -0.42 -8.31 6.40
C PHE A 42 -0.57 -8.92 7.80
N VAL A 43 0.34 -8.54 8.70
CA VAL A 43 0.33 -9.00 10.11
C VAL A 43 -0.16 -7.88 11.03
N THR A 44 0.26 -6.65 10.77
CA THR A 44 -0.12 -5.46 11.53
C THR A 44 -0.31 -4.27 10.58
N TRP A 45 -1.03 -3.26 11.04
CA TRP A 45 -1.21 -2.01 10.33
C TRP A 45 -1.17 -0.83 11.31
N ARG A 46 -0.91 0.37 10.79
CA ARG A 46 -1.06 1.65 11.49
C ARG A 46 -1.36 2.74 10.47
N TRP A 47 -1.99 3.82 10.91
CA TRP A 47 -1.99 5.06 10.14
C TRP A 47 -0.58 5.66 10.08
N GLU A 48 -0.20 6.15 8.90
CA GLU A 48 1.12 6.76 8.66
C GLU A 48 0.95 7.96 7.74
N PRO A 49 1.57 9.12 8.06
CA PRO A 49 1.70 10.22 7.12
C PRO A 49 2.22 9.77 5.75
N MET A 50 1.48 10.10 4.69
CA MET A 50 1.79 9.68 3.32
C MET A 50 3.22 10.02 2.90
N LYS A 51 3.75 11.16 3.36
CA LYS A 51 5.14 11.61 3.07
C LYS A 51 6.22 10.64 3.58
N ASN A 52 5.92 9.81 4.59
CA ASN A 52 6.88 8.87 5.18
C ASN A 52 6.90 7.52 4.45
N LEU A 53 5.91 7.22 3.61
CA LEU A 53 5.77 5.91 2.94
C LEU A 53 6.98 5.49 2.07
N PRO A 54 7.68 6.39 1.33
CA PRO A 54 8.85 6.02 0.54
C PRO A 54 10.02 5.47 1.37
N GLU A 55 10.09 5.81 2.66
CA GLU A 55 11.13 5.34 3.57
C GLU A 55 10.83 3.95 4.14
N LEU A 56 9.55 3.63 4.30
CA LEU A 56 9.08 2.36 4.88
C LEU A 56 9.01 1.22 3.85
N ILE A 57 8.89 1.55 2.57
CA ILE A 57 8.73 0.56 1.50
C ILE A 57 10.08 -0.11 1.14
N VAL A 58 10.00 -1.34 0.63
CA VAL A 58 11.14 -2.05 0.07
C VAL A 58 11.87 -1.22 -1.02
N PRO A 59 13.23 -1.22 -1.05
CA PRO A 59 14.01 -0.26 -1.84
C PRO A 59 13.64 -0.18 -3.33
N PHE A 60 13.41 -1.32 -3.98
CA PHE A 60 13.13 -1.34 -5.42
C PHE A 60 11.76 -0.73 -5.79
N LYS A 61 10.83 -0.60 -4.83
CA LYS A 61 9.53 0.06 -5.04
C LYS A 61 9.52 1.54 -4.69
N ARG A 62 10.58 2.05 -4.04
CA ARG A 62 10.65 3.45 -3.59
C ARG A 62 10.30 4.46 -4.69
N PRO A 63 10.82 4.36 -5.92
CA PRO A 63 10.47 5.33 -6.97
C PRO A 63 8.99 5.33 -7.37
N VAL A 64 8.29 4.20 -7.21
CA VAL A 64 6.83 4.13 -7.44
C VAL A 64 6.11 4.86 -6.32
N TYR A 65 6.52 4.66 -5.07
CA TYR A 65 5.91 5.29 -3.91
C TYR A 65 6.14 6.80 -3.89
N GLU A 66 7.33 7.29 -4.24
CA GLU A 66 7.61 8.73 -4.39
C GLU A 66 6.64 9.40 -5.37
N ARG A 67 6.35 8.74 -6.51
CA ARG A 67 5.35 9.23 -7.48
C ARG A 67 3.95 9.25 -6.89
N VAL A 68 3.52 8.14 -6.25
CA VAL A 68 2.19 8.06 -5.62
C VAL A 68 2.00 9.17 -4.59
N VAL A 69 2.99 9.41 -3.72
CA VAL A 69 2.95 10.50 -2.74
C VAL A 69 2.84 11.85 -3.43
N LYS A 70 3.65 12.10 -4.46
CA LYS A 70 3.59 13.36 -5.21
C LYS A 70 2.20 13.62 -5.78
N GLU A 71 1.64 12.65 -6.52
CA GLU A 71 0.35 12.78 -7.20
C GLU A 71 -0.83 12.91 -6.23
N PHE A 72 -0.77 12.28 -5.06
CA PHE A 72 -1.88 12.26 -4.10
C PHE A 72 -1.71 13.19 -2.90
N SER A 73 -0.59 13.91 -2.80
CA SER A 73 -0.29 14.82 -1.67
C SER A 73 -1.40 15.85 -1.41
N ALA A 74 -2.02 16.38 -2.45
CA ALA A 74 -3.12 17.34 -2.35
C ALA A 74 -4.42 16.75 -1.76
N LEU A 75 -4.55 15.42 -1.75
CA LEU A 75 -5.70 14.70 -1.17
C LEU A 75 -5.50 14.37 0.32
N ALA A 76 -4.31 14.59 0.86
CA ALA A 76 -4.02 14.36 2.26
C ALA A 76 -4.70 15.44 3.10
N GLY A 77 -5.99 15.22 3.42
CA GLY A 77 -6.74 16.06 4.36
C GLY A 77 -6.29 15.85 5.80
N THR A 78 -6.46 16.89 6.62
CA THR A 78 -6.32 16.80 8.07
C THR A 78 -7.53 16.04 8.64
N ARG A 79 -7.31 14.98 9.42
CA ARG A 79 -8.38 14.34 10.21
C ARG A 79 -8.85 15.41 11.21
N ILE A 80 -10.09 15.89 11.07
CA ILE A 80 -10.78 16.75 12.05
C ILE A 80 -11.20 15.86 13.22
#